data_AF-A0A4T0GF38-F1
#
_entry.id   AF-A0A4T0GF38-F1
#
_cell.length_a   1.000
_cell.length_b   1.000
_cell.length_c   1.000
_cell.angle_alpha   90.00
_cell.angle_beta   90.00
_cell.angle_gamma   90.00
#
_symmetry.space_group_name_H-M   'P 1'
#
loop_
_entity.id
_entity.type
_entity.pdbx_description
1 polymer ?
#
loop_
_entity_poly.entity_id
_entity_poly.type
_entity_poly.pdbx_seq_one_letter_code
_entity_poly.pdbx_strand_id
1 'polypeptide(L)'
;MFKHNTRLFTTSIRHNVTRPITRPNRLSNATKVDLDDGAEFFFNPPPSSAEAYPDGNSVKSLNFNLSSDQIGEIKEMRRAGHSANAISRKFNCSKGLIAVVAPASKQNRIEHVINQQQQQSTWGFNKHLSRHQRLKRKEYW
;
A
#
# COMPACT_ATOMS: atom_id res chain seq x y z
N MET A 1 -0.52 -57.58 -6.29
CA MET A 1 -1.37 -57.06 -5.20
C MET A 1 -1.21 -55.54 -5.13
N PHE A 2 -2.09 -54.79 -5.78
CA PHE A 2 -2.05 -53.33 -5.78
C PHE A 2 -2.87 -52.80 -4.59
N LYS A 3 -2.24 -52.02 -3.70
CA LYS A 3 -2.91 -51.37 -2.57
C LYS A 3 -3.63 -50.13 -3.09
N HIS A 4 -4.96 -50.17 -3.09
CA HIS A 4 -5.79 -49.01 -3.40
C HIS A 4 -5.71 -48.00 -2.26
N ASN A 5 -5.20 -46.80 -2.56
CA ASN A 5 -5.14 -45.69 -1.63
C ASN A 5 -6.48 -44.93 -1.70
N THR A 6 -7.39 -45.24 -0.78
CA THR A 6 -8.70 -44.59 -0.68
C THR A 6 -8.53 -43.21 -0.05
N ARG A 7 -8.50 -42.17 -0.89
CA ARG A 7 -8.62 -40.78 -0.42
C ARG A 7 -10.06 -40.55 0.05
N LEU A 8 -10.25 -40.47 1.36
CA LEU A 8 -11.50 -40.02 1.98
C LEU A 8 -11.70 -38.54 1.65
N PHE A 9 -12.67 -38.24 0.79
CA PHE A 9 -13.12 -36.86 0.57
C PHE A 9 -13.92 -36.41 1.79
N THR A 10 -13.35 -35.46 2.53
CA THR A 10 -13.99 -34.84 3.69
C THR A 10 -15.16 -33.97 3.24
N THR A 11 -16.18 -33.96 4.07
CA THR A 11 -17.50 -33.34 3.89
C THR A 11 -17.47 -31.87 3.46
N SER A 12 -18.39 -31.54 2.56
CA SER A 12 -18.71 -30.20 2.06
C SER A 12 -18.99 -29.22 3.21
N ILE A 13 -18.12 -28.21 3.34
CA ILE A 13 -18.38 -27.03 4.16
C ILE A 13 -19.46 -26.22 3.44
N ARG A 14 -20.67 -26.16 4.01
CA ARG A 14 -21.72 -25.25 3.54
C ARG A 14 -21.25 -23.81 3.81
N HIS A 15 -20.69 -23.16 2.80
CA HIS A 15 -20.43 -21.72 2.86
C HIS A 15 -21.78 -21.00 2.91
N ASN A 16 -22.00 -20.16 3.94
CA ASN A 16 -23.12 -19.22 3.94
C ASN A 16 -22.98 -18.31 2.72
N VAL A 17 -23.90 -18.42 1.76
CA VAL A 17 -23.98 -17.54 0.60
C VAL A 17 -24.21 -16.12 1.11
N THR A 18 -23.19 -15.27 1.02
CA THR A 18 -23.31 -13.84 1.32
C THR A 18 -24.36 -13.27 0.37
N ARG A 19 -25.41 -12.63 0.92
CA ARG A 19 -26.42 -11.95 0.10
C ARG A 19 -25.72 -11.03 -0.91
N PRO A 20 -26.21 -10.94 -2.17
CA PRO A 20 -25.65 -10.00 -3.12
C PRO A 20 -25.68 -8.59 -2.52
N ILE A 21 -24.55 -7.89 -2.59
CA ILE A 21 -24.43 -6.52 -2.10
C ILE A 21 -25.48 -5.68 -2.85
N THR A 22 -26.53 -5.26 -2.14
CA THR A 22 -27.50 -4.30 -2.67
C THR A 22 -26.73 -3.04 -3.03
N ARG A 23 -26.64 -2.72 -4.32
CA ARG A 23 -25.97 -1.50 -4.76
C ARG A 23 -26.77 -0.31 -4.23
N PRO A 24 -26.14 0.66 -3.54
CA PRO A 24 -26.83 1.87 -3.14
C PRO A 24 -27.38 2.58 -4.38
N ASN A 25 -28.55 3.21 -4.25
CA ASN A 25 -29.16 3.97 -5.33
C ASN A 25 -28.20 5.09 -5.76
N ARG A 26 -27.74 5.05 -7.02
CA ARG A 26 -26.75 6.01 -7.56
C ARG A 26 -27.27 7.45 -7.59
N LEU A 27 -28.58 7.64 -7.55
CA LEU A 27 -29.23 8.94 -7.63
C LEU A 27 -29.55 9.54 -6.25
N SER A 28 -29.22 8.86 -5.14
CA SER A 28 -29.57 9.36 -3.80
C SER A 28 -28.93 10.71 -3.47
N ASN A 29 -27.77 11.01 -4.07
CA ASN A 29 -27.00 12.22 -3.81
C ASN A 29 -26.84 13.09 -5.07
N ALA A 30 -27.57 12.78 -6.15
CA ALA A 30 -27.47 13.52 -7.40
C ALA A 30 -28.24 14.82 -7.32
N THR A 31 -27.64 15.89 -7.84
CA THR A 31 -28.33 17.16 -8.02
C THR A 31 -29.26 17.02 -9.23
N LYS A 32 -30.54 17.34 -9.04
CA LYS A 32 -31.55 17.33 -10.08
C LYS A 32 -31.74 18.75 -10.64
N VAL A 33 -31.72 18.88 -11.96
CA VAL A 33 -32.05 20.12 -12.67
C VAL A 33 -33.12 19.81 -13.70
N ASP A 34 -34.21 20.56 -13.66
CA ASP A 34 -35.27 20.49 -14.66
C ASP A 34 -34.89 21.38 -15.85
N LEU A 35 -34.92 20.82 -17.06
CA LEU A 35 -34.63 21.54 -18.31
C LEU A 35 -35.92 22.13 -18.90
N ASP A 36 -35.79 23.18 -19.72
CA ASP A 36 -36.92 23.91 -20.30
C ASP A 36 -37.83 23.03 -21.18
N ASP A 37 -37.30 21.96 -21.76
CA ASP A 37 -38.04 20.96 -22.55
C ASP A 37 -38.79 19.93 -21.68
N GLY A 38 -38.77 20.08 -20.36
CA GLY A 38 -39.39 19.17 -19.39
C GLY A 38 -38.57 17.91 -19.07
N ALA A 39 -37.33 17.83 -19.57
CA ALA A 39 -36.41 16.72 -19.28
C ALA A 39 -35.69 16.93 -17.94
N GLU A 40 -35.49 15.85 -17.18
CA GLU A 40 -34.77 15.87 -15.91
C GLU A 40 -33.29 15.51 -16.11
N PHE A 41 -32.38 16.40 -15.71
CA PHE A 41 -30.95 16.15 -15.74
C PHE A 41 -30.41 15.89 -14.34
N PHE A 42 -29.77 14.74 -14.16
CA PHE A 42 -29.12 14.35 -12.90
C PHE A 42 -27.61 14.41 -13.06
N PHE A 43 -26.94 15.20 -12.23
CA PHE A 43 -25.48 15.21 -12.17
C PHE A 43 -24.99 15.10 -10.72
N ASN A 44 -23.87 14.39 -10.55
CA ASN A 44 -23.12 14.40 -9.30
C ASN A 44 -21.99 15.42 -9.48
N PRO A 45 -22.10 16.65 -8.95
CA PRO A 45 -20.96 17.55 -8.96
C PRO A 45 -19.78 16.86 -8.25
N PRO A 46 -18.54 17.07 -8.69
CA PRO A 46 -17.40 16.65 -7.88
C PRO A 46 -17.56 17.28 -6.49
N PRO A 47 -17.28 16.54 -5.41
CA PRO A 47 -17.39 17.09 -4.07
C PRO A 47 -16.54 18.37 -3.98
N SER A 48 -17.08 19.40 -3.31
CA SER A 48 -16.31 20.61 -2.99
C SER A 48 -15.00 20.22 -2.28
N SER A 49 -13.93 21.03 -2.34
CA SER A 49 -12.67 20.67 -1.64
C SER A 49 -12.86 20.43 -0.13
N ALA A 50 -13.91 21.02 0.46
CA ALA A 50 -14.32 20.79 1.85
C ALA A 50 -15.08 19.46 2.08
N GLU A 51 -15.67 18.89 1.02
CA GLU A 51 -16.41 17.62 1.00
C GLU A 51 -15.63 16.51 0.29
N ALA A 52 -14.45 16.82 -0.26
CA ALA A 52 -13.58 15.85 -0.88
C ALA A 52 -13.30 14.76 0.14
N TYR A 53 -13.57 13.50 -0.24
CA TYR A 53 -13.29 12.35 0.59
C TYR A 53 -11.91 12.48 1.22
N PRO A 54 -11.73 12.21 2.53
CA PRO A 54 -10.43 12.33 3.17
C PRO A 54 -9.43 11.58 2.30
N ASP A 55 -8.47 12.32 1.75
CA ASP A 55 -7.52 11.73 0.82
C ASP A 55 -6.90 10.54 1.54
N GLY A 56 -6.92 9.37 0.91
CA GLY A 56 -6.31 8.16 1.47
C GLY A 56 -4.82 8.35 1.79
N ASN A 57 -4.24 9.44 1.28
CA ASN A 57 -2.90 9.94 1.57
C ASN A 57 -2.81 10.90 2.76
N SER A 58 -3.82 11.06 3.62
CA SER A 58 -3.69 11.83 4.87
C SER A 58 -2.65 11.17 5.78
N VAL A 59 -1.38 11.52 5.56
CA VAL A 59 -0.24 10.97 6.27
C VAL A 59 -0.34 11.45 7.71
N LYS A 60 -0.22 10.53 8.67
CA LYS A 60 -0.11 10.86 10.09
C LYS A 60 0.98 11.91 10.27
N SER A 61 0.74 12.91 11.13
CA SER A 61 1.74 13.92 11.46
C SER A 61 3.01 13.27 11.99
N LEU A 62 4.09 13.35 11.23
CA LEU A 62 5.40 12.84 11.61
C LEU A 62 6.11 13.85 12.49
N ASN A 63 6.91 13.34 13.43
CA ASN A 63 7.81 14.16 14.21
C ASN A 63 9.09 14.47 13.40
N PHE A 64 9.34 15.75 13.17
CA PHE A 64 10.55 16.26 12.54
C PHE A 64 11.52 16.92 13.54
N ASN A 65 11.06 17.19 14.77
CA ASN A 65 11.81 17.85 15.82
C ASN A 65 12.39 16.81 16.78
N LEU A 66 13.45 16.11 16.35
CA LEU A 66 14.16 15.15 17.19
C LEU A 66 15.19 15.87 18.07
N SER A 67 15.20 15.55 19.36
CA SER A 67 16.25 15.98 20.29
C SER A 67 17.61 15.36 19.91
N SER A 68 18.71 16.00 20.33
CA SER A 68 20.07 15.46 20.20
C SER A 68 20.20 14.05 20.79
N ASP A 69 19.54 13.81 21.91
CA ASP A 69 19.62 12.55 22.64
C ASP A 69 18.90 11.43 21.87
N GLN A 70 17.75 11.75 21.29
CA GLN A 70 17.00 10.84 20.42
C GLN A 70 17.80 10.52 19.15
N ILE A 71 18.53 11.49 18.60
CA ILE A 71 19.43 11.27 17.47
C ILE A 71 20.58 10.31 17.86
N GLY A 72 21.12 10.45 19.07
CA GLY A 72 22.10 9.52 19.63
C GLY A 72 21.56 8.09 19.68
N GLU A 73 20.37 7.92 20.27
CA GLU A 73 19.70 6.62 20.40
C GLU A 73 19.39 6.01 19.02
N ILE A 74 18.94 6.81 18.05
CA ILE A 74 18.70 6.38 16.67
C ILE A 74 19.99 5.82 16.05
N LYS A 75 21.12 6.49 16.23
CA LYS A 75 22.43 6.05 15.71
C LYS A 75 22.88 4.76 16.37
N GLU A 76 22.68 4.60 17.67
CA GLU A 76 22.99 3.38 18.40
C GLU A 76 22.12 2.20 17.95
N MET A 77 20.81 2.41 17.87
CA MET A 77 19.89 1.39 17.37
C MET A 77 20.22 0.97 15.93
N ARG A 78 20.64 1.90 15.07
CA ARG A 78 21.05 1.56 13.71
C ARG A 78 22.33 0.74 13.68
N ARG A 79 23.31 1.07 14.54
CA ARG A 79 24.55 0.30 14.72
C ARG A 79 24.27 -1.11 15.26
N ALA A 80 23.29 -1.26 16.15
CA ALA A 80 22.81 -2.54 16.64
C ALA A 80 22.04 -3.38 15.59
N GLY A 81 21.83 -2.85 14.37
CA GLY A 81 21.21 -3.58 13.26
C GLY A 81 19.70 -3.41 13.12
N HIS A 82 19.04 -2.55 13.91
CA HIS A 82 17.59 -2.32 13.77
C HIS A 82 17.24 -1.68 12.43
N SER A 83 16.13 -2.11 11.82
CA SER A 83 15.63 -1.58 10.54
C SER A 83 15.09 -0.15 10.67
N ALA A 84 15.24 0.67 9.63
CA ALA A 84 14.69 2.03 9.62
C ALA A 84 13.17 2.07 9.87
N ASN A 85 12.44 1.02 9.49
CA ASN A 85 11.02 0.87 9.78
C ASN A 85 10.71 0.69 11.28
N ALA A 86 11.59 0.01 12.02
CA ALA A 86 11.43 -0.16 13.47
C ALA A 86 11.71 1.16 14.20
N ILE A 87 12.80 1.84 13.80
CA ILE A 87 13.19 3.15 14.35
C ILE A 87 12.10 4.19 14.07
N SER A 88 11.61 4.27 12.83
CA SER A 88 10.56 5.21 12.40
C SER A 88 9.29 5.07 13.24
N ARG A 89 8.89 3.85 13.58
CA ARG A 89 7.73 3.58 14.43
C ARG A 89 7.97 3.98 15.88
N LYS A 90 9.17 3.75 16.42
CA LYS A 90 9.52 4.08 17.81
C LYS A 90 9.54 5.60 18.04
N PHE A 91 10.14 6.36 17.14
CA PHE A 91 10.29 7.82 17.28
C PHE A 91 9.24 8.63 16.52
N ASN A 92 8.24 7.97 15.92
CA ASN A 92 7.23 8.56 15.04
C ASN A 92 7.83 9.51 13.98
N CYS A 93 8.95 9.14 13.37
CA CYS A 93 9.69 10.00 12.46
C CYS A 93 9.81 9.38 11.06
N SER A 94 10.10 10.20 10.05
CA SER A 94 10.24 9.73 8.67
C SER A 94 11.43 8.78 8.50
N LYS A 95 11.26 7.72 7.72
CA LYS A 95 12.37 6.82 7.31
C LYS A 95 13.45 7.58 6.53
N GLY A 96 13.05 8.62 5.78
CA GLY A 96 13.98 9.48 5.07
C GLY A 96 14.89 10.24 6.04
N LEU A 97 14.33 10.77 7.13
CA LEU A 97 15.11 11.44 8.18
C LEU A 97 16.12 10.46 8.81
N ILE A 98 15.71 9.24 9.11
CA ILE A 98 16.61 8.20 9.64
C ILE A 98 17.72 7.86 8.62
N ALA A 99 17.40 7.80 7.33
CA ALA A 99 18.39 7.52 6.30
C ALA A 99 19.49 8.61 6.21
N VAL A 100 19.14 9.85 6.53
CA VAL A 100 20.09 10.99 6.61
C VAL A 100 20.90 10.93 7.91
N VAL A 101 20.24 10.74 9.05
CA VAL A 101 20.86 10.81 10.38
C VAL A 101 21.74 9.59 10.70
N ALA A 102 21.26 8.40 10.32
CA ALA A 102 21.88 7.11 10.62
C ALA A 102 21.75 6.18 9.41
N PRO A 103 22.60 6.38 8.38
CA PRO A 103 22.59 5.54 7.19
C PRO A 103 22.90 4.08 7.55
N ALA A 104 22.36 3.15 6.76
CA ALA A 104 22.71 1.73 6.89
C ALA A 104 24.21 1.52 6.65
N SER A 105 24.80 0.55 7.36
CA SER A 105 26.16 0.09 7.10
C SER A 105 26.32 -0.33 5.63
N LYS A 106 27.54 -0.17 5.10
CA LYS A 106 27.84 -0.51 3.70
C LYS A 106 27.49 -1.97 3.40
N GLN A 107 27.81 -2.87 4.32
CA GLN A 107 27.54 -4.30 4.21
C GLN A 107 26.04 -4.59 4.09
N ASN A 108 25.21 -4.06 5.01
CA ASN A 108 23.76 -4.28 4.97
C ASN A 108 23.12 -3.69 3.71
N ARG A 109 23.70 -2.63 3.14
CA ARG A 109 23.25 -2.05 1.87
C ARG A 109 23.55 -2.98 0.70
N ILE A 110 24.74 -3.56 0.66
CA ILE A 110 25.15 -4.52 -0.37
C ILE A 110 24.27 -5.77 -0.29
N GLU A 111 24.11 -6.35 0.90
CA GLU A 111 23.25 -7.51 1.13
C GLU A 111 21.80 -7.24 0.69
N HIS A 112 21.28 -6.04 0.97
CA HIS A 112 19.95 -5.67 0.53
C HIS A 112 19.82 -5.62 -1.00
N VAL A 113 20.82 -5.10 -1.70
CA VAL A 113 20.85 -5.08 -3.17
C VAL A 113 20.94 -6.51 -3.73
N ILE A 114 21.81 -7.35 -3.18
CA ILE A 114 21.95 -8.75 -3.57
C ILE A 114 20.63 -9.50 -3.40
N ASN A 115 19.98 -9.34 -2.24
CA ASN A 115 18.68 -9.97 -1.97
C ASN A 115 17.59 -9.50 -2.96
N GLN A 116 17.59 -8.21 -3.33
CA GLN A 116 16.68 -7.72 -4.36
C GLN A 116 16.96 -8.33 -5.73
N GLN A 117 18.23 -8.47 -6.11
CA GLN A 117 18.62 -9.09 -7.38
C GLN A 117 18.23 -10.57 -7.44
N GLN A 118 18.45 -11.31 -6.35
CA GLN A 118 18.01 -12.70 -6.23
C GLN A 118 16.50 -12.83 -6.34
N GLN A 119 15.73 -11.93 -5.70
CA GLN A 119 14.28 -11.92 -5.85
C GLN A 119 13.87 -11.63 -7.31
N GLN A 120 14.55 -10.70 -7.97
CA GLN A 120 14.29 -10.38 -9.37
C GLN A 120 14.63 -11.55 -10.29
N SER A 121 15.69 -12.32 -10.04
CA SER A 121 16.05 -13.48 -10.87
C SER A 121 15.03 -14.62 -10.76
N THR A 122 14.26 -14.69 -9.66
CA THR A 122 13.17 -15.66 -9.52
C THR A 122 11.90 -15.30 -10.29
N TRP A 123 11.82 -14.10 -10.87
CA TRP A 123 10.63 -13.66 -11.59
C TRP A 123 10.56 -14.29 -12.99
N GLY A 124 9.36 -14.74 -13.37
CA GLY A 124 9.10 -15.19 -14.74
C GLY A 124 8.96 -14.02 -15.73
N PHE A 125 9.03 -14.33 -17.02
CA PHE A 125 8.97 -13.36 -18.13
C PHE A 125 7.83 -12.33 -18.01
N ASN A 126 6.60 -12.79 -17.76
CA ASN A 126 5.42 -11.91 -17.65
C ASN A 126 5.56 -10.86 -16.53
N LYS A 127 6.23 -11.23 -15.43
CA LYS A 127 6.46 -10.30 -14.31
C LYS A 127 7.47 -9.23 -14.69
N HIS A 128 8.54 -9.60 -15.38
CA HIS A 128 9.52 -8.63 -15.92
C HIS A 128 8.86 -7.67 -16.89
N LEU A 129 8.08 -8.17 -17.86
CA LEU A 129 7.34 -7.34 -18.81
C LEU A 129 6.41 -6.34 -18.11
N SER A 130 5.62 -6.81 -17.15
CA SER A 130 4.71 -5.97 -16.37
C SER A 130 5.44 -4.88 -15.56
N ARG A 131 6.58 -5.22 -14.94
CA ARG A 131 7.41 -4.27 -14.20
C ARG A 131 8.03 -3.22 -15.13
N HIS A 132 8.50 -3.63 -16.31
CA HIS A 132 9.06 -2.72 -17.31
C HIS A 132 8.00 -1.74 -17.84
N GLN A 133 6.80 -2.23 -18.19
CA GLN A 133 5.67 -1.37 -18.58
C GLN A 133 5.29 -0.38 -17.47
N ARG A 134 5.32 -0.79 -16.20
CA ARG A 134 5.09 0.13 -15.07
C ARG A 134 6.16 1.21 -14.97
N LEU A 135 7.43 0.88 -15.19
CA LEU A 135 8.51 1.86 -15.23
C LEU A 135 8.30 2.86 -16.37
N LYS A 136 7.94 2.39 -17.57
CA LYS A 136 7.62 3.26 -18.70
C LYS A 136 6.45 4.19 -18.41
N ARG A 137 5.36 3.70 -17.82
CA ARG A 137 4.25 4.57 -17.39
C ARG A 137 4.67 5.64 -16.38
N LYS A 138 5.57 5.30 -15.44
CA LYS A 138 6.13 6.28 -14.50
C LYS A 138 7.03 7.31 -15.18
N GLU A 139 7.70 6.95 -16.26
CA GLU A 139 8.55 7.86 -17.04
C GLU A 139 7.70 8.85 -17.88
N TYR A 140 6.51 8.44 -18.33
CA TYR A 140 5.60 9.29 -19.10
C TYR A 140 4.69 10.19 -18.27
N TRP A 141 4.50 9.88 -16.99
CA TRP A 141 3.75 10.70 -16.03
C TRP A 141 4.66 11.72 -15.38
#